data_AF-A0A1G9TG00-F1
#
_entry.id   AF-A0A1G9TG00-F1
#
_cell.length_a   1.000
_cell.length_b   1.000
_cell.length_c   1.000
_cell.angle_alpha   90.00
_cell.angle_beta   90.00
_cell.angle_gamma   90.00
#
_symmetry.space_group_name_H-M   'P 1'
#
loop_
_entity.id
_entity.type
_entity.pdbx_description
1 polymer ?
#
loop_
_entity_poly.entity_id
_entity_poly.type
_entity_poly.pdbx_seq_one_letter_code
_entity_poly.pdbx_strand_id
1 'polypeptide(L)' 'MVSLVNHVCRQRSWSVGQKEIQGKEYDSVVGALQNCHENEAVVCRINDDSVCVTSKEDIHELEEIGYKVLAAN' A
#
# COMPACT_ATOMS: atom_id res chain seq x y z
N MET A 1 -15.18 -23.17 4.35
CA MET A 1 -15.38 -22.19 3.27
C MET A 1 -14.97 -20.84 3.84
N VAL A 2 -13.70 -20.47 3.70
CA VAL A 2 -13.20 -19.19 4.23
C VAL A 2 -13.80 -18.13 3.33
N SER A 3 -14.76 -17.37 3.86
CA SER A 3 -15.35 -16.25 3.16
C SER A 3 -14.20 -15.29 2.88
N LEU A 4 -13.76 -15.22 1.60
CA LEU A 4 -12.87 -14.16 1.15
C LEU A 4 -13.63 -12.87 1.44
N VAL A 5 -13.29 -12.22 2.54
CA VAL A 5 -13.68 -10.84 2.76
C VAL A 5 -12.99 -10.11 1.62
N ASN A 6 -13.74 -9.80 0.56
CA ASN A 6 -13.29 -8.95 -0.53
C ASN A 6 -13.10 -7.58 0.08
N HIS A 7 -11.96 -7.37 0.73
CA HIS A 7 -11.47 -6.05 1.04
C HIS A 7 -11.35 -5.36 -0.30
N VAL A 8 -12.21 -4.37 -0.51
CA VAL A 8 -12.24 -3.59 -1.74
C VAL A 8 -10.83 -3.04 -1.94
N CYS A 9 -10.20 -3.49 -3.01
CA CYS A 9 -8.89 -3.02 -3.42
C CYS A 9 -9.07 -2.16 -4.66
N ARG A 10 -8.45 -0.99 -4.66
CA ARG A 10 -8.38 -0.12 -5.84
C ARG A 10 -6.94 -0.10 -6.32
N GLN A 11 -6.73 -0.24 -7.62
CA GLN A 11 -5.42 0.02 -8.18
C GLN A 11 -5.05 1.47 -7.91
N ARG A 12 -3.85 1.70 -7.40
CA ARG A 12 -3.31 3.02 -7.16
C ARG A 12 -1.95 3.14 -7.85
N SER A 13 -1.73 4.29 -8.46
CA SER A 13 -0.49 4.62 -9.12
C SER A 13 0.03 5.94 -8.55
N TRP A 14 1.32 6.00 -8.25
CA TRP A 14 2.00 7.20 -7.79
C TRP A 14 3.03 7.63 -8.82
N SER A 15 3.11 8.93 -9.06
CA SER A 15 4.18 9.53 -9.84
C SER A 15 5.17 10.19 -8.88
N VAL A 16 6.34 9.57 -8.71
CA VAL A 16 7.43 10.11 -7.88
C VAL A 16 8.58 10.50 -8.79
N GLY A 17 8.70 11.80 -9.08
CA GLY A 17 9.67 12.31 -10.05
C GLY A 17 9.40 11.76 -11.46
N GLN A 18 10.33 10.96 -11.99
CA GLN A 18 10.19 10.26 -13.28
C GLN A 18 9.75 8.80 -13.14
N LYS A 19 9.58 8.30 -11.91
CA LYS A 19 9.21 6.92 -11.61
C LYS A 19 7.69 6.80 -11.43
N GLU A 20 7.11 5.77 -12.01
CA GLU A 20 5.72 5.38 -11.76
C GLU A 20 5.72 4.15 -10.85
N ILE A 21 5.07 4.28 -9.69
CA ILE A 21 4.95 3.22 -8.70
C ILE A 21 3.52 2.71 -8.72
N GLN A 22 3.36 1.39 -8.78
CA GLN A 22 2.06 0.74 -8.76
C GLN A 22 1.79 0.12 -7.39
N GLY A 23 0.53 0.12 -6.99
CA GLY A 23 0.11 -0.49 -5.73
C GLY A 23 -1.39 -0.67 -5.66
N LYS A 24 -1.83 -1.04 -4.47
CA LYS A 24 -3.22 -1.38 -4.16
C LYS A 24 -3.65 -0.58 -2.95
N GLU A 25 -4.64 0.27 -3.10
CA GLU A 25 -5.31 0.94 -1.99
C GLU A 25 -6.37 0.02 -1.38
N TYR A 26 -6.49 0.04 -0.05
CA TYR A 26 -7.46 -0.72 0.71
C TYR A 26 -8.25 0.21 1.64
N ASP A 27 -9.54 -0.07 1.83
CA ASP A 27 -10.40 0.66 2.78
C ASP A 27 -10.01 0.45 4.26
N SER A 28 -9.11 -0.48 4.57
CA SER A 28 -8.67 -0.74 5.95
C SER A 28 -7.26 -1.31 6.04
N VAL A 29 -6.57 -1.01 7.15
CA VAL A 29 -5.26 -1.59 7.49
C VAL A 29 -5.30 -3.12 7.57
N VAL A 30 -6.38 -3.68 8.13
CA VAL A 30 -6.55 -5.14 8.24
C VAL A 30 -6.59 -5.79 6.86
N GLY A 31 -7.33 -5.20 5.92
CA GLY A 31 -7.39 -5.69 4.54
C GLY A 31 -6.04 -5.63 3.84
N ALA A 32 -5.29 -4.55 4.04
CA ALA A 32 -3.94 -4.39 3.50
C ALA A 32 -2.98 -5.44 4.08
N LEU A 33 -2.96 -5.64 5.40
CA LEU A 33 -2.10 -6.62 6.07
C LEU A 33 -2.38 -8.06 5.63
N GLN A 34 -3.66 -8.42 5.46
CA GLN A 34 -4.04 -9.76 5.01
C GLN A 34 -3.66 -10.04 3.56
N ASN A 35 -3.47 -9.00 2.75
CA ASN A 35 -3.13 -9.10 1.33
C ASN A 35 -1.70 -8.61 1.03
N CYS A 36 -0.87 -8.42 2.05
CA CYS A 36 0.53 -8.03 1.92
C CYS A 36 1.39 -9.29 1.74
N HIS A 37 2.01 -9.44 0.57
CA HIS A 37 2.91 -10.55 0.25
C HIS A 37 4.37 -10.28 0.69
N GLU A 38 5.24 -11.29 0.60
CA GLU A 38 6.62 -11.32 1.12
C GLU A 38 7.59 -10.25 0.55
N ASN A 39 7.19 -9.61 -0.56
CA ASN A 39 7.95 -8.52 -1.20
C ASN A 39 7.18 -7.19 -1.20
N GLU A 40 6.07 -7.14 -0.49
CA GLU A 40 5.24 -5.94 -0.40
C GLU A 40 5.35 -5.32 0.99
N ALA A 41 4.97 -4.06 1.08
CA ALA A 41 4.82 -3.32 2.31
C ALA A 41 3.50 -2.56 2.32
N VAL A 42 2.92 -2.49 3.52
CA VAL A 42 1.76 -1.65 3.80
C VAL A 42 2.26 -0.25 4.14
N VAL A 43 1.82 0.72 3.36
CA VAL A 43 2.09 2.14 3.55
C VAL A 43 0.80 2.90 3.81
N CYS A 44 0.86 3.99 4.57
CA CYS A 44 -0.27 4.87 4.84
C CYS A 44 0.09 6.30 4.47
N ARG A 45 -0.85 7.01 3.82
CA ARG A 45 -0.67 8.43 3.53
C ARG A 45 -1.02 9.26 4.76
N ILE A 46 -0.07 10.11 5.18
CA ILE A 46 -0.21 10.92 6.40
C ILE A 46 -1.42 11.86 6.36
N ASN A 47 -1.84 12.30 5.17
CA ASN A 47 -2.84 13.36 5.02
C ASN A 47 -4.30 12.88 5.00
N ASP A 48 -4.54 11.66 4.54
CA ASP A 48 -5.89 11.13 4.27
C ASP A 48 -6.11 9.73 4.84
N ASP A 49 -5.16 9.22 5.62
CA ASP A 49 -5.18 7.88 6.23
C ASP A 49 -5.39 6.73 5.23
N SER A 50 -5.19 6.99 3.93
CA SER A 50 -5.29 5.99 2.87
C SER A 50 -4.22 4.93 3.05
N VAL A 51 -4.64 3.68 3.20
CA VAL A 51 -3.76 2.53 3.36
C VAL A 51 -3.55 1.86 2.02
N CYS A 52 -2.30 1.66 1.66
CA CYS A 52 -1.91 1.06 0.40
C CYS A 52 -0.89 -0.05 0.61
N VAL A 53 -0.82 -0.98 -0.34
CA VAL A 53 0.19 -2.02 -0.43
C VAL A 53 1.00 -1.77 -1.70
N THR A 54 2.32 -1.82 -1.59
CA THR A 54 3.26 -1.56 -2.69
C THR A 54 4.50 -2.44 -2.53
N SER A 55 5.42 -2.43 -3.50
CA SER A 55 6.70 -3.15 -3.37
C SER A 55 7.56 -2.53 -2.28
N LYS A 56 8.32 -3.36 -1.55
CA LYS A 56 9.34 -2.87 -0.60
C LYS A 56 10.40 -1.97 -1.27
N GLU A 57 10.66 -2.20 -2.55
CA GLU A 57 11.63 -1.44 -3.34
C GLU A 57 11.20 0.02 -3.58
N ASP A 58 9.90 0.30 -3.45
CA ASP A 58 9.30 1.61 -3.75
C ASP A 58 9.02 2.44 -2.48
N ILE A 59 9.34 1.89 -1.29
CA ILE A 59 9.06 2.52 0.00
C ILE A 59 9.72 3.90 0.08
N HIS A 60 10.99 3.99 -0.31
CA HIS A 60 11.78 5.20 -0.13
C HIS A 60 11.16 6.37 -0.90
N GLU A 61 10.80 6.14 -2.16
CA GLU A 61 10.13 7.11 -3.02
C GLU A 61 8.74 7.50 -2.50
N LEU A 62 8.01 6.54 -1.92
CA LEU A 62 6.70 6.84 -1.32
C LEU A 62 6.83 7.67 -0.04
N GLU A 63 7.89 7.46 0.76
CA GLU A 63 8.18 8.30 1.93
C GLU A 63 8.46 9.76 1.52
N GLU A 64 9.14 9.99 0.39
CA GLU A 64 9.40 11.35 -0.13
C GLU A 64 8.11 12.13 -0.45
N ILE A 65 7.05 11.44 -0.86
CA ILE A 65 5.74 12.04 -1.17
C ILE A 65 4.74 11.97 0.00
N GLY A 66 5.20 11.61 1.21
CA GLY A 66 4.42 11.67 2.44
C GLY A 66 3.65 10.41 2.82
N TYR A 67 4.09 9.24 2.34
CA TYR A 67 3.64 7.96 2.89
C TYR A 67 4.54 7.53 4.05
N LYS A 68 4.00 6.68 4.93
CA LYS A 68 4.75 6.02 6.01
C LYS A 68 4.52 4.53 5.96
N VAL A 69 5.55 3.75 6.26
CA VAL A 69 5.43 2.29 6.40
C VAL A 69 4.68 1.96 7.69
N LEU A 70 3.64 1.13 7.57
CA LEU A 70 2.92 0.55 8.71
C LEU A 70 3.40 -0.87 9.02
N ALA A 71 3.68 -1.66 7.99
CA ALA A 71 4.21 -3.01 8.10
C ALA A 71 4.97 -3.38 6.83
N ALA A 72 6.06 -4.13 6.98
CA ALA A 72 6.77 -4.77 5.89
C ALA A 72 6.91 -6.24 6.26
N ASN A 73 6.47 -7.13 5.38
CA ASN A 73 6.46 -8.58 5.61
C ASN A 73 7.56 -9.20 4.79
#